data_AF-A0A537FDR8-F1
#
_entry.id   AF-A0A537FDR8-F1
#
_cell.length_a   1.000
_cell.length_b   1.000
_cell.length_c   1.000
_cell.angle_alpha   90.00
_cell.angle_beta   90.00
_cell.angle_gamma   90.00
#
_symmetry.space_group_name_H-M   'P 1'
#
loop_
_entity.id
_entity.type
_entity.pdbx_description
1 polymer ?
#
loop_
_entity_poly.entity_id
_entity_poly.type
_entity_poly.pdbx_seq_one_letter_code
_entity_poly.pdbx_strand_id
1 'polypeptide(L)'
;MDPTILVVSIIGVTVTMGLIYYSLRTLFLFKRNVAARAWIYICLSAIFSSVGVVAFLIESLAPMGLLPVGGVLETVGASFLFLGLRKNFLFWASKDHFA
;
A
#
# COMPACT_ATOMS: atom_id res chain seq x y z
N MET A 1 22.48 -16.36 -10.46
CA MET A 1 21.41 -15.37 -10.25
C MET A 1 21.46 -14.41 -11.43
N ASP A 2 20.34 -14.14 -12.09
CA ASP A 2 20.30 -13.19 -13.21
C ASP A 2 20.54 -11.77 -12.65
N PRO A 3 21.54 -11.02 -13.16
CA PRO A 3 21.83 -9.66 -12.69
C PRO A 3 20.63 -8.71 -12.87
N THR A 4 19.76 -8.97 -13.86
CA THR A 4 18.55 -8.16 -14.07
C THR A 4 17.55 -8.31 -12.93
N ILE A 5 17.32 -9.54 -12.45
CA ILE A 5 16.45 -9.83 -11.30
C ILE A 5 17.00 -9.13 -10.05
N LEU A 6 18.32 -9.20 -9.84
CA LEU A 6 18.96 -8.54 -8.70
C LEU A 6 18.72 -7.01 -8.72
N VAL A 7 18.95 -6.37 -9.86
CA VAL A 7 18.77 -4.91 -10.02
C VAL A 7 17.30 -4.51 -9.83
N VAL A 8 16.37 -5.24 -10.45
CA VAL A 8 14.93 -5.00 -10.32
C VAL A 8 14.48 -5.15 -8.86
N SER A 9 14.98 -6.16 -8.15
CA SER A 9 14.64 -6.36 -6.74
C SER A 9 15.19 -5.25 -5.84
N ILE A 10 16.41 -4.77 -6.07
CA ILE A 10 16.98 -3.65 -5.29
C ILE A 10 16.15 -2.37 -5.50
N ILE A 11 15.82 -2.05 -6.75
CA ILE A 11 15.00 -0.87 -7.08
C ILE A 11 13.60 -1.04 -6.46
N GLY A 12 12.98 -2.22 -6.63
CA GLY A 12 11.66 -2.52 -6.10
C GLY A 12 11.60 -2.38 -4.57
N VAL A 13 12.58 -2.92 -3.85
CA VAL A 13 12.68 -2.77 -2.38
C VAL A 13 12.85 -1.30 -1.99
N THR A 14 13.71 -0.55 -2.69
CA THR A 14 13.95 0.87 -2.39
C THR A 14 12.67 1.70 -2.55
N VAL A 15 11.95 1.51 -3.66
CA VAL A 15 10.70 2.23 -3.94
C VAL A 15 9.60 1.85 -2.95
N THR A 16 9.42 0.56 -2.68
CA THR A 16 8.40 0.09 -1.72
C THR A 16 8.69 0.54 -0.30
N MET A 17 9.95 0.59 0.12
CA MET A 17 10.32 1.10 1.43
C MET A 17 10.04 2.61 1.57
N GLY A 18 10.28 3.38 0.50
CA GLY A 18 9.86 4.77 0.42
C GLY A 18 8.34 4.92 0.55
N LEU A 19 7.57 4.07 -0.14
CA LEU A 19 6.11 4.10 -0.09
C LEU A 19 5.57 3.76 1.31
N ILE A 20 6.15 2.76 1.99
CA ILE A 20 5.83 2.41 3.37
C ILE A 20 6.10 3.60 4.30
N TYR A 21 7.29 4.20 4.18
CA TYR A 21 7.69 5.34 5.01
C TYR A 21 6.74 6.53 4.87
N TYR A 22 6.44 6.94 3.64
CA TYR A 22 5.51 8.04 3.39
C TYR A 22 4.09 7.71 3.85
N SER A 23 3.64 6.47 3.65
CA SER A 23 2.31 6.03 4.10
C SER A 23 2.19 6.06 5.62
N LEU A 24 3.21 5.60 6.35
CA LEU A 24 3.27 5.69 7.83
C LEU A 24 3.29 7.13 8.31
N ARG A 25 4.09 7.99 7.68
CA ARG A 25 4.13 9.43 8.01
C ARG A 25 2.76 10.08 7.81
N THR A 26 2.06 9.71 6.74
CA THR A 26 0.74 10.23 6.40
C THR A 26 -0.33 9.72 7.38
N LEU A 27 -0.26 8.46 7.81
CA LEU A 27 -1.10 7.93 8.89
C LEU A 27 -0.95 8.71 10.19
N PHE A 28 0.29 9.07 10.56
CA PHE A 28 0.55 9.83 11.77
C PHE A 28 -0.07 11.24 11.71
N LEU A 29 0.03 11.90 10.55
CA LEU A 29 -0.58 13.21 10.32
C LEU A 29 -2.11 13.17 10.43
N PHE A 30 -2.73 12.12 9.88
CA PHE A 30 -4.19 12.02 9.83
C PHE A 30 -4.85 11.32 11.02
N LYS A 31 -4.08 10.79 11.98
CA LYS A 31 -4.59 10.07 13.17
C LYS A 31 -5.62 10.85 13.99
N ARG A 32 -5.57 12.19 13.99
CA ARG A 32 -6.51 13.05 14.75
C ARG A 32 -7.64 13.65 13.92
N ASN A 33 -7.66 13.46 12.60
CA ASN A 33 -8.57 14.20 11.73
C ASN A 33 -9.68 13.28 11.18
N VAL A 34 -10.92 13.51 11.63
CA VAL A 34 -12.08 12.65 11.32
C VAL A 34 -12.42 12.66 9.83
N ALA A 35 -12.20 13.79 9.15
CA ALA A 35 -12.37 13.96 7.71
C ALA A 35 -11.32 13.19 6.89
N ALA A 36 -10.20 12.77 7.50
CA ALA A 36 -9.12 12.07 6.81
C ALA A 36 -9.22 10.53 6.88
N ARG A 37 -10.36 9.99 7.33
CA ARG A 37 -10.55 8.54 7.44
C ARG A 37 -10.37 7.80 6.11
N ALA A 38 -10.70 8.42 4.97
CA ALA A 38 -10.46 7.82 3.65
C ALA A 38 -8.95 7.66 3.36
N TRP A 39 -8.15 8.68 3.67
CA TRP A 39 -6.70 8.67 3.52
C TRP A 39 -6.03 7.61 4.39
N ILE A 40 -6.57 7.32 5.58
CA ILE A 40 -6.08 6.24 6.44
C ILE A 40 -6.17 4.89 5.72
N TYR A 41 -7.29 4.58 5.07
CA TYR A 41 -7.43 3.32 4.32
C TYR A 41 -6.51 3.27 3.10
N ILE A 42 -6.34 4.37 2.38
CA ILE A 42 -5.40 4.45 1.24
C ILE A 42 -3.96 4.23 1.72
N CYS A 43 -3.56 4.80 2.86
CA CYS A 43 -2.23 4.57 3.41
C CYS A 43 -2.04 3.13 3.91
N LEU A 44 -3.06 2.54 4.55
CA LEU A 44 -3.02 1.13 4.94
C LEU A 44 -2.90 0.22 3.72
N SER A 45 -3.65 0.51 2.65
CA SER A 45 -3.53 -0.19 1.38
C SER A 45 -2.10 -0.16 0.85
N ALA A 46 -1.50 1.03 0.76
CA ALA A 46 -0.13 1.20 0.28
C ALA A 46 0.89 0.44 1.14
N ILE A 47 0.70 0.37 2.45
CA ILE A 47 1.56 -0.43 3.34
C ILE A 47 1.41 -1.92 3.04
N PHE A 48 0.19 -2.46 3.05
CA PHE A 48 -0.04 -3.89 2.82
C PHE A 48 0.42 -4.35 1.44
N SER A 49 0.11 -3.61 0.38
CA SER A 49 0.61 -3.90 -0.97
C SER A 49 2.14 -3.80 -1.03
N SER A 50 2.77 -2.79 -0.42
CA SER A 50 4.24 -2.69 -0.40
C SER A 50 4.90 -3.90 0.28
N VAL A 51 4.34 -4.38 1.40
CA VAL A 51 4.86 -5.59 2.06
C VAL A 51 4.62 -6.84 1.19
N GLY A 52 3.49 -6.90 0.48
CA GLY A 52 3.21 -7.96 -0.51
C GLY A 52 4.22 -8.00 -1.65
N VAL A 53 4.53 -6.83 -2.24
CA VAL A 53 5.58 -6.69 -3.25
C VAL A 53 6.94 -7.12 -2.71
N VAL A 54 7.31 -6.73 -1.49
CA VAL A 54 8.57 -7.19 -0.88
C VAL A 54 8.61 -8.71 -0.76
N ALA A 55 7.51 -9.36 -0.38
CA ALA A 55 7.44 -10.82 -0.33
C ALA A 55 7.67 -11.47 -1.71
N PHE A 56 7.12 -10.89 -2.78
CA PHE A 56 7.36 -11.35 -4.16
C PHE A 56 8.81 -11.12 -4.63
N LEU A 57 9.41 -9.99 -4.25
CA LEU A 57 10.81 -9.69 -4.56
C LEU A 57 11.78 -10.61 -3.83
N ILE A 58 11.46 -10.99 -2.59
CA ILE A 58 12.24 -11.98 -1.84
C ILE A 58 12.10 -13.35 -2.49
N GLU A 59 10.88 -13.79 -2.83
CA GLU A 59 10.67 -15.09 -3.48
C GLU A 59 11.44 -15.21 -4.80
N SER A 60 11.44 -14.16 -5.60
CA SER A 60 12.16 -14.14 -6.89
C SER A 60 13.68 -14.19 -6.74
N LEU A 61 14.21 -13.82 -5.57
CA LEU A 61 15.63 -13.99 -5.24
C LEU A 61 15.92 -15.36 -4.61
N ALA A 62 15.05 -15.81 -3.71
CA ALA A 62 15.19 -17.05 -2.97
C ALA A 62 13.78 -17.66 -2.79
N PRO A 63 13.44 -18.74 -3.52
CA PRO A 63 12.12 -19.35 -3.43
C PRO A 63 11.94 -20.01 -2.07
N MET A 64 11.17 -19.37 -1.20
CA MET A 64 10.92 -19.76 0.19
C MET A 64 9.43 -20.03 0.45
N GLY A 65 8.59 -20.03 -0.59
CA GLY A 65 7.15 -20.21 -0.46
C GLY A 65 6.43 -18.96 0.01
N LEU A 66 6.96 -17.77 -0.29
CA LEU A 66 6.37 -16.47 0.07
C LEU A 66 5.29 -16.00 -0.90
N LEU A 67 5.10 -16.65 -2.06
CA LEU A 67 4.06 -16.29 -3.03
C LEU A 67 2.65 -16.18 -2.41
N PRO A 68 2.16 -17.16 -1.61
CA PRO A 68 0.83 -17.05 -1.03
C PRO A 68 0.74 -15.90 -0.03
N VAL A 69 1.81 -15.64 0.72
CA VAL A 69 1.89 -14.54 1.68
C VAL A 69 1.78 -13.19 0.96
N GLY A 70 2.57 -13.00 -0.11
CA GLY A 70 2.48 -11.79 -0.93
C GLY A 70 1.10 -11.59 -1.53
N GLY A 71 0.47 -12.66 -2.04
CA GLY A 71 -0.89 -12.61 -2.60
C GLY A 71 -1.96 -12.23 -1.57
N VAL A 72 -1.89 -12.75 -0.35
CA VAL A 72 -2.80 -12.38 0.73
C VAL A 72 -2.62 -10.91 1.11
N LEU A 73 -1.37 -10.45 1.26
CA LEU A 73 -1.08 -9.06 1.60
C LEU A 73 -1.58 -8.09 0.53
N GLU A 74 -1.41 -8.42 -0.75
CA GLU A 74 -1.98 -7.64 -1.86
C GLU A 74 -3.51 -7.62 -1.83
N THR A 75 -4.16 -8.75 -1.53
CA THR A 75 -5.62 -8.82 -1.43
C THR A 75 -6.15 -7.94 -0.30
N VAL A 76 -5.45 -7.94 0.84
CA VAL A 76 -5.74 -7.05 1.97
C VAL A 76 -5.52 -5.59 1.57
N GLY A 77 -4.41 -5.29 0.89
CA GLY A 77 -4.10 -3.97 0.35
C GLY A 77 -5.19 -3.45 -0.59
N ALA A 78 -5.62 -4.27 -1.55
CA ALA A 78 -6.69 -3.95 -2.49
C ALA A 78 -8.03 -3.70 -1.79
N SER A 79 -8.34 -4.49 -0.75
CA SER A 79 -9.56 -4.30 0.05
C SER A 79 -9.57 -2.94 0.74
N PHE A 80 -8.44 -2.53 1.34
CA PHE A 80 -8.31 -1.21 1.92
C PHE A 80 -8.37 -0.09 0.87
N LEU A 81 -7.79 -0.30 -0.31
CA LEU A 81 -7.85 0.68 -1.40
C LEU A 81 -9.30 0.94 -1.79
N PHE A 82 -10.07 -0.13 -1.99
CA PHE A 82 -11.48 -0.06 -2.33
C PHE A 82 -12.29 0.72 -1.29
N LEU A 83 -12.07 0.44 0.01
CA LEU A 83 -12.74 1.17 1.10
C LEU A 83 -12.34 2.65 1.13
N GLY A 84 -11.06 2.95 0.92
CA GLY A 84 -10.54 4.32 0.87
C GLY A 84 -11.13 5.13 -0.28
N LEU A 85 -11.12 4.56 -1.49
CA LEU A 85 -11.70 5.16 -2.69
C LEU A 85 -13.20 5.38 -2.54
N ARG A 86 -13.94 4.40 -2.03
CA ARG A 86 -15.39 4.52 -1.79
C ARG A 86 -15.71 5.67 -0.82
N LYS A 87 -14.95 5.81 0.27
CA LYS A 87 -15.15 6.90 1.23
C LYS A 87 -14.83 8.26 0.63
N ASN A 88 -13.76 8.37 -0.15
CA ASN A 88 -13.45 9.60 -0.88
C ASN A 88 -14.55 9.94 -1.89
N PHE A 89 -15.02 8.99 -2.68
CA PHE A 89 -16.09 9.21 -3.63
C PHE A 89 -17.36 9.76 -2.97
N LEU A 90 -17.80 9.15 -1.86
CA LEU A 90 -18.98 9.61 -1.12
C LEU A 90 -18.81 11.01 -0.53
N PHE A 91 -17.60 11.34 -0.08
CA PHE A 91 -17.24 12.67 0.42
C PHE A 91 -17.34 13.73 -0.69
N TRP A 92 -16.73 13.48 -1.85
CA TRP A 92 -16.79 14.41 -2.99
C TRP A 92 -18.17 14.50 -3.65
N ALA A 93 -18.97 13.44 -3.56
CA ALA A 93 -20.33 13.42 -4.09
C ALA A 93 -21.36 14.09 -3.16
N SER A 94 -21.01 14.43 -1.91
CA SER A 94 -21.93 15.09 -0.98
C SER A 94 -22.16 16.55 -1.42
N LYS A 95 -23.43 16.97 -1.52
CA LYS A 95 -23.82 18.32 -1.96
C LYS A 95 -23.34 19.45 -1.05
N ASP A 96 -22.94 19.13 0.18
CA ASP A 96 -22.59 20.11 1.22
C ASP A 96 -21.10 20.53 1.19
N HIS A 97 -20.33 20.10 0.18
CA HIS A 97 -18.88 20.36 0.13
C HIS A 97 -18.47 21.74 -0.38
N PHE A 98 -19.36 22.41 -1.14
CA PHE A 98 -19.09 23.70 -1.79
C PHE A 98 -20.10 24.78 -1.43
N ALA A 99 -20.96 24.54 -0.42
CA ALA A 99 -21.96 25.48 0.06
C ALA A 99 -21.44 26.33 1.22
#